data_AF-A0AAE3RNJ2-F1
#
_entry.id   AF-A0AAE3RNJ2-F1
#
_cell.length_a   1.000
_cell.length_b   1.000
_cell.length_c   1.000
_cell.angle_alpha   90.00
_cell.angle_beta   90.00
_cell.angle_gamma   90.00
#
_symmetry.space_group_name_H-M   'P 1'
#
loop_
_entity.id
_entity.type
_entity.pdbx_description
1 polymer ?
#
loop_
_entity_poly.entity_id
_entity_poly.type
_entity_poly.pdbx_seq_one_letter_code
_entity_poly.pdbx_strand_id
1 'polypeptide(L)'
;DLGYAGLITKNPLHSHWSPFWSGADLYELNDLADCFDDLEDPKKRENTGLAFGRNVEMFDTIRQWAYKNVLKYQSESSFNDFHNELLLKCQMHNAYLNADDLLPYNEIKATAKSIAKFCWKEFSEEKLNKIQSKKQSYRGKKNKGIVKSKTRKFLEAIK
;
A
#
# COMPACT_ATOMS: atom_id res chain seq x y z
N ASP A 1 9.26 16.28 -8.56
CA ASP A 1 7.81 16.26 -8.30
C ASP A 1 7.29 17.70 -8.42
N LEU A 2 6.35 17.95 -9.33
CA LEU A 2 5.78 19.28 -9.60
C LEU A 2 4.99 19.84 -8.39
N GLY A 3 4.60 18.98 -7.44
CA GLY A 3 3.99 19.38 -6.16
C GLY A 3 4.98 19.56 -5.00
N TYR A 4 6.24 19.12 -5.14
CA TYR A 4 7.25 19.26 -4.08
C TYR A 4 8.00 20.58 -4.26
N ALA A 5 7.42 21.67 -3.76
CA ALA A 5 8.02 23.00 -3.86
C ALA A 5 9.03 23.32 -2.74
N GLY A 6 9.33 22.38 -1.83
CA GLY A 6 10.21 22.62 -0.68
C GLY A 6 9.70 23.68 0.31
N LEU A 7 8.44 24.11 0.17
CA LEU A 7 7.80 25.24 0.87
C LEU A 7 6.87 24.82 2.02
N ILE A 8 6.76 23.52 2.31
CA ILE A 8 5.62 22.99 3.09
C ILE A 8 5.73 23.29 4.59
N THR A 9 6.89 23.66 5.11
CA THR A 9 7.03 24.00 6.54
C THR A 9 7.41 25.46 6.74
N LYS A 10 6.40 26.27 7.08
CA LYS A 10 6.61 27.60 7.67
C LYS A 10 6.81 27.43 9.17
N ASN A 11 7.99 27.73 9.68
CA ASN A 11 8.28 27.90 11.12
C ASN A 11 7.64 29.19 11.64
N PRO A 12 6.58 29.14 12.46
CA PRO A 12 5.89 30.34 12.95
C PRO A 12 6.79 31.34 13.70
N LEU A 13 8.00 30.92 14.12
CA LEU A 13 8.98 31.75 14.82
C LEU A 13 9.98 32.46 13.89
N HIS A 14 9.95 32.21 12.58
CA HIS A 14 10.89 32.83 11.64
C HIS A 14 10.39 34.21 11.20
N SER A 15 11.26 35.23 11.22
CA SER A 15 10.93 36.65 10.96
C SER A 15 10.26 36.92 9.61
N HIS A 16 10.55 36.10 8.60
CA HIS A 16 9.97 36.22 7.25
C HIS A 16 8.49 35.78 7.16
N TRP A 17 7.94 35.14 8.20
CA TRP A 17 6.55 34.67 8.20
C TRP A 17 5.75 35.37 9.30
N SER A 18 4.59 35.92 8.93
CA SER A 18 3.67 36.55 9.88
C SER A 18 2.56 35.55 10.24
N PRO A 19 2.62 34.92 11.43
CA PRO A 19 1.54 34.05 11.88
C PRO A 19 0.31 34.88 12.27
N PHE A 20 -0.87 34.44 11.82
CA PHE A 20 -2.14 34.95 12.34
C PHE A 20 -2.54 34.14 13.57
N TRP A 21 -2.73 34.82 14.69
CA TRP A 21 -3.29 34.24 15.91
C TRP A 21 -4.72 34.76 16.06
N SER A 22 -5.71 33.87 16.08
CA SER A 22 -7.12 34.24 16.11
C SER A 22 -7.56 34.91 17.42
N GLY A 23 -6.73 34.84 18.47
CA GLY A 23 -7.07 35.35 19.81
C GLY A 23 -8.20 34.56 20.48
N ALA A 24 -8.49 33.35 19.99
CA ALA A 24 -9.49 32.48 20.60
C ALA A 24 -9.09 32.10 22.03
N ASP A 25 -10.08 32.01 22.91
CA ASP A 25 -9.89 31.54 24.28
C ASP A 25 -9.39 30.10 24.31
N LEU A 26 -8.79 29.71 25.43
CA LEU A 26 -8.39 28.33 25.67
C LEU A 26 -9.65 27.45 25.72
N TYR A 27 -9.67 26.41 24.91
CA TYR A 27 -10.75 25.43 24.86
C TYR A 27 -10.20 24.06 25.27
N GLU A 28 -11.04 23.25 25.89
CA GLU A 28 -10.78 21.84 26.12
C GLU A 28 -11.07 21.04 24.85
N LEU A 29 -10.46 19.86 24.74
CA LEU A 29 -10.70 18.98 23.59
C LEU A 29 -12.19 18.64 23.42
N ASN A 30 -12.95 18.63 24.52
CA ASN A 30 -14.38 18.36 24.52
C ASN A 30 -15.19 19.50 23.88
N ASP A 31 -14.79 20.76 24.07
CA ASP A 31 -15.44 21.93 23.46
C ASP A 31 -15.35 21.88 21.92
N LEU A 32 -14.30 21.24 21.39
CA LEU A 32 -14.13 21.04 19.96
C LEU A 32 -15.09 19.97 19.42
N ALA A 33 -15.45 18.96 20.21
CA ALA A 33 -16.33 17.87 19.76
C ALA A 33 -17.75 18.37 19.46
N ASP A 34 -18.23 19.35 20.22
CA ASP A 34 -19.55 19.97 20.03
C ASP A 34 -19.66 20.81 18.74
N CYS A 35 -18.52 21.11 18.09
CA CYS A 35 -18.47 21.82 16.81
C CYS A 35 -18.53 20.87 15.59
N PHE A 36 -18.57 19.56 15.83
CA PHE A 36 -18.41 18.52 14.81
C PHE A 36 -19.50 17.45 14.91
N ASP A 37 -20.76 17.86 14.74
CA ASP A 37 -21.91 16.94 14.79
C ASP A 37 -21.91 15.88 13.67
N ASP A 38 -21.36 16.22 12.49
CA ASP A 38 -21.46 15.42 11.26
C ASP A 38 -20.09 15.14 10.60
N LEU A 39 -19.10 14.69 11.37
CA LEU A 39 -17.87 14.19 10.74
C LEU A 39 -18.17 12.86 10.04
N GLU A 40 -18.21 12.88 8.71
CA GLU A 40 -18.20 11.65 7.92
C GLU A 40 -17.00 10.80 8.36
N ASP A 41 -17.24 9.49 8.57
CA ASP A 41 -16.15 8.52 8.71
C ASP A 41 -15.14 8.76 7.58
N PRO A 42 -13.83 8.77 7.87
CA PRO A 42 -12.83 9.02 6.85
C PRO A 42 -13.03 8.00 5.73
N LYS A 43 -13.53 8.48 4.58
CA LYS A 43 -13.78 7.65 3.41
C LYS A 43 -12.51 6.86 3.13
N LYS A 44 -12.63 5.53 3.06
CA LYS A 44 -11.53 4.68 2.58
C LYS A 44 -11.10 5.28 1.25
N ARG A 45 -9.86 5.78 1.21
CA ARG A 45 -9.35 6.50 0.05
C ARG A 45 -9.54 5.63 -1.19
N GLU A 46 -10.34 6.11 -2.12
CA GLU A 46 -10.45 5.48 -3.42
C GLU A 46 -9.12 5.67 -4.15
N ASN A 47 -8.63 4.61 -4.80
CA ASN A 47 -7.47 4.66 -5.68
C ASN A 47 -7.83 5.41 -6.97
N THR A 48 -8.15 6.70 -6.87
CA THR A 48 -8.21 7.58 -8.03
C THR A 48 -6.77 7.89 -8.41
N GLY A 49 -6.28 7.25 -9.48
CA GLY A 49 -4.88 7.32 -9.94
C GLY A 49 -4.33 8.73 -10.26
N LEU A 50 -5.11 9.78 -10.04
CA LEU A 50 -4.75 11.18 -10.24
C LEU A 50 -4.15 11.86 -9.00
N ALA A 51 -4.28 11.27 -7.80
CA ALA A 51 -3.84 11.89 -6.54
C ALA A 51 -2.52 11.33 -5.97
N PHE A 52 -1.89 10.38 -6.65
CA PHE A 52 -0.64 9.76 -6.20
C PHE A 52 0.53 10.24 -7.03
N GLY A 53 1.64 10.58 -6.37
CA GLY A 53 2.89 10.91 -7.06
C GLY A 53 3.38 9.73 -7.89
N ARG A 54 3.97 10.00 -9.06
CA ARG A 54 4.50 9.00 -10.02
C ARG A 54 5.33 7.88 -9.36
N ASN A 55 6.12 8.23 -8.34
CA ASN A 55 6.92 7.27 -7.58
C ASN A 55 6.06 6.28 -6.77
N VAL A 56 5.02 6.77 -6.10
CA VAL A 56 4.11 5.97 -5.27
C VAL A 56 3.36 4.97 -6.13
N GLU A 57 2.81 5.42 -7.26
CA GLU A 57 2.08 4.54 -8.18
C GLU A 57 2.98 3.41 -8.72
N MET A 58 4.20 3.75 -9.15
CA MET A 58 5.18 2.75 -9.58
C MET A 58 5.52 1.77 -8.45
N PHE A 59 5.75 2.26 -7.23
CA PHE A 59 6.03 1.40 -6.09
C PHE A 59 4.87 0.45 -5.78
N ASP A 60 3.63 0.96 -5.74
CA ASP A 60 2.43 0.19 -5.41
C ASP A 60 2.11 -0.88 -6.46
N THR A 61 2.31 -0.57 -7.73
CA THR A 61 2.11 -1.54 -8.81
C THR A 61 3.19 -2.62 -8.80
N ILE A 62 4.47 -2.23 -8.73
CA ILE A 62 5.58 -3.19 -8.84
C ILE A 62 5.69 -4.08 -7.59
N ARG A 63 5.41 -3.57 -6.39
CA ARG A 63 5.49 -4.39 -5.16
C ARG A 63 4.49 -5.54 -5.16
N GLN A 64 3.29 -5.34 -5.72
CA GLN A 64 2.28 -6.40 -5.80
C GLN A 64 2.74 -7.57 -6.67
N TRP A 65 3.44 -7.26 -7.78
CA TRP A 65 4.07 -8.28 -8.60
C TRP A 65 5.22 -8.95 -7.84
N ALA A 66 6.07 -8.17 -7.16
CA ALA A 66 7.20 -8.67 -6.39
C ALA A 66 6.78 -9.68 -5.32
N TYR A 67 5.73 -9.38 -4.55
CA TYR A 67 5.24 -10.26 -3.47
C TYR A 67 4.79 -11.64 -3.96
N LYS A 68 4.30 -11.72 -5.20
CA LYS A 68 3.85 -12.99 -5.79
C LYS A 68 5.02 -13.84 -6.29
N ASN A 69 6.13 -13.21 -6.68
CA ASN A 69 7.22 -13.88 -7.39
C ASN A 69 8.49 -14.07 -6.55
N VAL A 70 8.68 -13.32 -5.46
CA VAL A 70 9.92 -13.36 -4.67
C VAL A 70 10.32 -14.76 -4.23
N LEU A 71 9.39 -15.60 -3.78
CA LEU A 71 9.73 -16.96 -3.35
C LEU A 71 10.24 -17.82 -4.50
N LYS A 72 9.67 -17.68 -5.69
CA LYS A 72 10.14 -18.38 -6.89
C LYS A 72 11.59 -18.00 -7.21
N TYR A 73 11.92 -16.71 -7.11
CA TYR A 73 13.29 -16.25 -7.32
C TYR A 73 14.24 -16.69 -6.21
N GLN A 74 13.78 -16.79 -4.97
CA GLN A 74 14.59 -17.33 -3.87
C GLN A 74 14.89 -18.83 -4.06
N SER A 75 14.00 -19.60 -4.69
CA SER A 75 14.20 -21.03 -4.94
C SER A 75 14.98 -21.32 -6.23
N GLU A 76 14.77 -20.54 -7.29
CA GLU A 76 15.29 -20.83 -8.64
C GLU A 76 16.46 -19.94 -9.06
N SER A 77 16.74 -18.83 -8.35
CA SER A 77 17.64 -17.78 -8.84
C SER A 77 18.34 -17.00 -7.72
N SER A 78 19.04 -15.92 -8.07
CA SER A 78 19.76 -15.06 -7.13
C SER A 78 19.03 -13.75 -6.82
N PHE A 79 19.45 -13.07 -5.76
CA PHE A 79 18.99 -11.72 -5.43
C PHE A 79 19.23 -10.73 -6.58
N ASN A 80 20.36 -10.86 -7.28
CA ASN A 80 20.72 -9.96 -8.37
C ASN A 80 19.77 -10.12 -9.55
N ASP A 81 19.38 -11.35 -9.89
CA ASP A 81 18.43 -11.62 -10.97
C ASP A 81 17.05 -11.04 -10.65
N PHE A 82 16.61 -11.22 -9.40
CA PHE A 82 15.36 -10.62 -8.93
C PHE A 82 15.40 -9.09 -8.94
N HIS A 83 16.51 -8.49 -8.52
CA HIS A 83 16.69 -7.03 -8.55
C HIS A 83 16.68 -6.49 -9.99
N ASN A 84 17.37 -7.16 -10.91
CA ASN A 84 17.43 -6.78 -12.32
C ASN A 84 16.05 -6.88 -12.98
N GLU A 85 15.29 -7.93 -12.69
CA GLU A 85 13.92 -8.08 -13.18
C GLU A 85 13.01 -6.96 -12.65
N LEU A 86 13.11 -6.62 -11.37
CA LEU A 86 12.35 -5.50 -10.79
C LEU A 86 12.74 -4.16 -11.42
N LEU A 87 14.04 -3.95 -11.67
CA LEU A 87 14.53 -2.75 -12.33
C LEU A 87 13.95 -2.62 -13.74
N LEU A 88 13.97 -3.70 -14.52
CA LEU A 88 13.38 -3.72 -15.86
C LEU A 88 11.89 -3.38 -15.81
N LYS A 89 11.13 -3.98 -14.88
CA LYS A 89 9.70 -3.65 -14.73
C LYS A 89 9.45 -2.21 -14.33
N CYS A 90 10.25 -1.66 -13.42
CA CYS A 90 10.13 -0.24 -13.05
C CYS A 90 10.43 0.67 -14.26
N GLN A 91 11.43 0.33 -15.08
CA GLN A 91 11.73 1.08 -16.31
C GLN A 91 10.57 1.01 -17.31
N MET A 92 10.03 -0.19 -17.56
CA MET A 92 8.89 -0.38 -18.47
C MET A 92 7.65 0.38 -17.97
N HIS A 93 7.37 0.32 -16.67
CA HIS A 93 6.25 1.02 -16.06
C HIS A 93 6.39 2.54 -16.18
N ASN A 94 7.59 3.07 -15.89
CA ASN A 94 7.88 4.49 -16.04
C ASN A 94 7.76 4.95 -17.50
N ALA A 95 8.23 4.15 -18.46
CA ALA A 95 8.11 4.47 -19.88
C ALA A 95 6.65 4.45 -20.37
N TYR A 96 5.81 3.57 -19.80
CA TYR A 96 4.41 3.42 -20.22
C TYR A 96 3.49 4.50 -19.63
N LEU A 97 3.59 4.78 -18.32
CA LEU A 97 2.66 5.70 -17.64
C LEU A 97 3.14 7.15 -17.57
N ASN A 98 4.45 7.39 -17.63
CA ASN A 98 5.03 8.72 -17.46
C ASN A 98 5.70 9.22 -18.75
N ALA A 99 5.12 8.92 -19.92
CA ALA A 99 5.72 9.23 -21.23
C ALA A 99 6.06 10.72 -21.41
N ASP A 100 5.22 11.61 -20.86
CA ASP A 100 5.40 13.07 -20.97
C ASP A 100 6.36 13.65 -19.93
N ASP A 101 6.60 12.96 -18.80
CA ASP A 101 7.46 13.42 -17.69
C ASP A 101 8.04 12.19 -16.96
N LEU A 102 9.12 11.63 -17.51
CA LEU A 102 9.74 10.42 -16.98
C LEU A 102 10.40 10.67 -15.61
N LEU A 103 10.25 9.71 -14.70
CA LEU A 103 11.07 9.68 -13.49
C LEU A 103 12.56 9.51 -13.83
N PRO A 104 13.47 10.19 -13.12
CA PRO A 104 14.91 10.03 -13.32
C PRO A 104 15.36 8.61 -12.96
N TYR A 105 16.33 8.09 -13.69
CA TYR A 105 16.80 6.71 -13.53
C TYR A 105 17.21 6.35 -12.08
N ASN A 106 17.77 7.29 -11.34
CA ASN A 106 18.15 7.08 -9.95
C ASN A 106 16.93 6.78 -9.05
N GLU A 107 15.79 7.41 -9.29
CA GLU A 107 14.55 7.13 -8.54
C GLU A 107 13.99 5.75 -8.89
N ILE A 108 14.03 5.38 -10.17
CA ILE A 108 13.63 4.04 -10.64
C ILE A 108 14.49 2.97 -9.97
N LYS A 109 15.81 3.15 -10.01
CA LYS A 109 16.79 2.24 -9.39
C LYS A 109 16.62 2.15 -7.88
N ALA A 110 16.39 3.28 -7.20
CA ALA A 110 16.14 3.30 -5.76
C ALA A 110 14.86 2.54 -5.40
N THR A 111 13.79 2.74 -6.16
CA THR A 111 12.50 2.06 -5.96
C THR A 111 12.64 0.55 -6.14
N ALA A 112 13.24 0.09 -7.25
CA ALA A 112 13.49 -1.32 -7.50
C ALA A 112 14.35 -1.95 -6.40
N LYS A 113 15.39 -1.26 -5.93
CA LYS A 113 16.27 -1.73 -4.85
C LYS A 113 15.56 -1.82 -3.51
N SER A 114 14.69 -0.86 -3.20
CA SER A 114 13.88 -0.84 -1.98
C SER A 114 12.95 -2.06 -1.91
N ILE A 115 12.19 -2.29 -2.99
CA ILE A 115 11.29 -3.43 -3.11
C ILE A 115 12.07 -4.75 -3.03
N ALA A 116 13.17 -4.87 -3.79
CA ALA A 116 13.99 -6.09 -3.81
C ALA A 116 14.49 -6.46 -2.41
N LYS A 117 15.10 -5.51 -1.70
CA LYS A 117 15.64 -5.73 -0.35
C LYS A 117 14.56 -6.12 0.65
N PHE A 118 13.43 -5.41 0.64
CA PHE A 118 12.32 -5.71 1.54
C PHE A 118 11.79 -7.13 1.29
N CYS A 119 11.49 -7.45 0.02
CA CYS A 119 10.96 -8.75 -0.34
C CYS A 119 11.93 -9.88 0.04
N TRP A 120 13.23 -9.71 -0.25
CA TRP A 120 14.22 -10.74 0.02
C TRP A 120 14.43 -11.02 1.51
N LYS A 121 14.30 -9.99 2.35
CA LYS A 121 14.43 -10.12 3.80
C LYS A 121 13.15 -10.66 4.45
N GLU A 122 11.99 -10.17 4.02
CA GLU A 122 10.74 -10.41 4.73
C GLU A 122 10.00 -11.65 4.29
N PHE A 123 10.15 -12.10 3.04
CA PHE A 123 9.43 -13.25 2.53
C PHE A 123 10.19 -14.54 2.78
N SER A 124 9.48 -15.52 3.30
CA SER A 124 9.93 -16.90 3.45
C SER A 124 8.74 -17.85 3.34
N GLU A 125 9.01 -19.09 2.92
CA GLU A 125 7.98 -20.13 2.82
C GLU A 125 7.27 -20.37 4.16
N GLU A 126 8.02 -20.39 5.26
CA GLU A 126 7.45 -20.54 6.60
C GLU A 126 6.44 -19.45 6.95
N LYS A 127 6.79 -18.18 6.67
CA LYS A 127 5.90 -17.04 6.92
C LYS A 127 4.64 -17.14 6.05
N LEU A 128 4.78 -17.53 4.78
CA LEU A 128 3.62 -17.73 3.92
C LEU A 128 2.73 -18.89 4.40
N ASN A 129 3.30 -20.03 4.77
CA ASN A 129 2.56 -21.18 5.30
C ASN A 129 1.77 -20.80 6.56
N LYS A 130 2.39 -20.03 7.47
CA LYS A 130 1.70 -19.49 8.66
C LYS A 130 0.53 -18.58 8.28
N ILE A 131 0.70 -17.68 7.31
CA ILE A 131 -0.37 -16.79 6.82
C ILE A 131 -1.50 -17.60 6.17
N GLN A 132 -1.17 -18.57 5.32
CA GLN A 132 -2.14 -19.42 4.63
C GLN A 132 -2.94 -20.30 5.60
N SER A 133 -2.25 -20.94 6.56
CA SER A 133 -2.89 -21.74 7.61
C SER A 133 -3.86 -20.91 8.47
N LYS A 134 -3.47 -19.69 8.88
CA LYS A 134 -4.36 -18.75 9.57
C LYS A 134 -5.59 -18.38 8.73
N LYS A 135 -5.40 -18.08 7.44
CA LYS A 135 -6.51 -17.78 6.51
C LYS A 135 -7.45 -18.97 6.33
N GLN A 136 -6.92 -20.17 6.14
CA GLN A 136 -7.70 -21.39 5.96
C GLN A 136 -8.47 -21.77 7.22
N SER A 137 -7.86 -21.68 8.40
CA SER A 137 -8.54 -21.92 9.67
C SER A 137 -9.67 -20.92 9.93
N TYR A 138 -9.47 -19.63 9.65
CA TYR A 138 -10.52 -18.61 9.71
C TYR A 138 -11.69 -18.93 8.75
N ARG A 139 -11.38 -19.25 7.48
CA ARG A 139 -12.39 -19.67 6.49
C ARG A 139 -13.14 -20.94 6.93
N GLY A 140 -12.43 -21.92 7.48
CA GLY A 140 -13.02 -23.15 8.02
C GLY A 140 -13.97 -22.90 9.19
N LYS A 141 -13.63 -21.97 10.09
CA LYS A 141 -14.51 -21.53 11.17
C LYS A 141 -15.78 -20.83 10.64
N LYS A 142 -15.64 -19.94 9.66
CA LYS A 142 -16.80 -19.26 9.04
C LYS A 142 -17.74 -20.22 8.30
N ASN A 143 -17.18 -21.26 7.67
CA ASN A 143 -17.94 -22.22 6.86
C ASN A 143 -18.48 -23.42 7.66
N LYS A 144 -18.24 -23.49 8.98
CA LYS A 144 -18.68 -24.57 9.88
C LYS A 144 -20.20 -24.52 10.07
N GLY A 145 -20.94 -25.05 9.09
CA GLY A 145 -22.41 -25.14 9.09
C GLY A 145 -23.03 -25.06 7.70
N ILE A 146 -22.45 -24.25 6.81
CA ILE A 146 -22.95 -24.03 5.44
C ILE A 146 -22.78 -25.30 4.59
N VAL A 147 -21.62 -25.97 4.71
CA VAL A 147 -21.31 -27.17 3.91
C VAL A 147 -22.20 -28.35 4.31
N LYS A 148 -22.39 -28.60 5.63
CA LYS A 148 -23.29 -29.67 6.12
C LYS A 148 -24.75 -29.45 5.75
N SER A 149 -25.21 -28.20 5.68
CA SER A 149 -26.56 -27.83 5.26
C SER A 149 -26.80 -28.16 3.78
N LYS A 150 -25.85 -27.83 2.90
CA LYS A 150 -25.98 -28.08 1.45
C LYS A 150 -25.94 -29.57 1.10
N THR A 151 -25.02 -30.34 1.70
CA THR A 151 -24.94 -31.78 1.47
C THR A 151 -26.14 -32.53 2.04
N ARG A 152 -26.66 -32.12 3.20
CA ARG A 152 -27.89 -32.70 3.77
C ARG A 152 -29.12 -32.43 2.90
N LYS A 153 -29.31 -31.19 2.43
CA LYS A 153 -30.41 -30.85 1.50
C LYS A 153 -30.33 -31.60 0.17
N PHE A 154 -29.13 -31.79 -0.37
CA PHE A 154 -28.93 -32.57 -1.59
C PHE A 154 -29.28 -34.05 -1.38
N LEU A 155 -28.86 -34.65 -0.27
CA LEU A 155 -29.18 -36.04 0.07
C LEU A 155 -30.67 -36.25 0.38
N GLU A 156 -31.34 -35.26 0.98
CA GLU A 156 -32.79 -35.26 1.18
C GLU A 156 -33.56 -35.13 -0.13
N ALA A 157 -33.05 -34.42 -1.14
CA ALA A 157 -33.68 -34.25 -2.45
C ALA A 157 -33.54 -35.46 -3.40
N ILE A 158 -32.70 -36.44 -3.04
CA ILE A 158 -32.49 -37.69 -3.82
C ILE A 158 -33.36 -38.85 -3.27
N LYS A 159 -33.99 -38.67 -2.10
CA LYS A 159 -34.99 -39.60 -1.57
C LYS A 159 -36.39 -39.24 -2.08
#